data_AF-A0A2T6ZEY7-F1
#
_entry.id   AF-A0A2T6ZEY7-F1
#
_cell.length_a   1.000
_cell.length_b   1.000
_cell.length_c   1.000
_cell.angle_alpha   90.00
_cell.angle_beta   90.00
_cell.angle_gamma   90.00
#
_symmetry.space_group_name_H-M   'P 1'
#
loop_
_entity.id
_entity.type
_entity.pdbx_description
1 polymer ?
#
loop_
_entity_poly.entity_id
_entity_poly.type
_entity_poly.pdbx_seq_one_letter_code
_entity_poly.pdbx_strand_id
1 'polypeptide(L)'
;MRHQPQLLLASGQTTLYAREYTHQSLKQSGIPVVWDSIFTIFKGLDLIGVANRQLHLRTNPRSLDLVPGPDFVWPLDGHHKLSMYGIEIYAGIDTYSQYTLHMLQVRLSHNMVQAISRTRHSK
;
A
#
# COMPACT_ATOMS: atom_id res chain seq x y z
N MET A 1 -14.84 6.30 27.09
CA MET A 1 -14.58 6.12 25.64
C MET A 1 -14.54 4.64 25.23
N ARG A 2 -15.52 3.80 25.63
CA ARG A 2 -15.51 2.35 25.33
C ARG A 2 -16.49 1.91 24.22
N HIS A 3 -17.28 2.84 23.65
CA HIS A 3 -18.40 2.52 22.75
C HIS A 3 -18.10 2.72 21.25
N GLN A 4 -17.00 3.36 20.88
CA GLN A 4 -16.67 3.63 19.47
C GLN A 4 -16.40 2.38 18.60
N PRO A 5 -15.67 1.34 19.06
CA PRO A 5 -15.33 0.22 18.17
C PRO A 5 -16.54 -0.64 17.81
N GLN A 6 -17.51 -0.78 18.71
CA GLN A 6 -18.74 -1.56 18.47
C GLN A 6 -19.64 -0.90 17.43
N LEU A 7 -19.77 0.44 17.47
CA LEU A 7 -20.50 1.21 16.46
C LEU A 7 -19.82 1.18 15.08
N LEU A 8 -18.48 1.19 15.04
CA LEU A 8 -17.68 1.09 13.81
C LEU A 8 -17.74 -0.30 13.15
N LEU A 9 -17.80 -1.36 13.96
CA LEU A 9 -18.02 -2.73 13.48
C LEU A 9 -19.46 -2.92 12.97
N ALA A 10 -20.44 -2.40 13.71
CA ALA A 10 -21.86 -2.47 13.33
C ALA A 10 -22.19 -1.65 12.08
N SER A 11 -21.48 -0.53 11.85
CA SER A 11 -21.66 0.29 10.65
C SER A 11 -21.02 -0.31 9.39
N GLY A 12 -20.24 -1.38 9.52
CA GLY A 12 -19.54 -2.04 8.41
C GLY A 12 -18.43 -1.21 7.77
N GLN A 13 -18.15 0.00 8.26
CA GLN A 13 -17.15 0.89 7.68
C GLN A 13 -15.75 0.32 7.84
N THR A 14 -15.43 -0.33 8.97
CA THR A 14 -14.12 -0.99 9.16
C THR A 14 -13.92 -2.23 8.29
N THR A 15 -15.00 -2.83 7.79
CA THR A 15 -14.97 -3.98 6.85
C THR A 15 -14.43 -3.58 5.48
N LEU A 16 -14.58 -2.30 5.11
CA LEU A 16 -14.10 -1.75 3.85
C LEU A 16 -12.60 -1.37 3.89
N TYR A 17 -12.08 -0.94 5.05
CA TYR A 17 -10.72 -0.39 5.21
C TYR A 17 -9.62 -1.42 5.52
N ALA A 18 -9.86 -2.69 5.16
CA ALA A 18 -8.94 -3.82 5.28
C ALA A 18 -8.72 -4.37 6.70
N ARG A 19 -8.51 -5.69 6.71
CA ARG A 19 -8.32 -6.60 7.86
C ARG A 19 -7.37 -6.10 8.95
N GLU A 20 -6.31 -5.39 8.57
CA GLU A 20 -5.24 -4.94 9.47
C GLU A 20 -5.72 -3.79 10.36
N TYR A 21 -6.55 -2.91 9.81
CA TYR A 21 -7.12 -1.78 10.53
C TYR A 21 -8.10 -2.23 11.62
N THR A 22 -8.93 -3.24 11.31
CA THR A 22 -9.90 -3.76 12.29
C THR A 22 -9.19 -4.44 13.46
N HIS A 23 -8.20 -5.27 13.18
CA HIS A 23 -7.44 -5.92 14.24
C HIS A 23 -6.68 -4.91 15.11
N GLN A 24 -6.07 -3.89 14.49
CA GLN A 24 -5.38 -2.83 15.24
C GLN A 24 -6.37 -2.04 16.12
N SER A 25 -7.57 -1.73 15.62
CA SER A 25 -8.61 -1.06 16.40
C SER A 25 -9.10 -1.90 17.58
N LEU A 26 -9.26 -3.22 17.39
CA LEU A 26 -9.63 -4.16 18.45
C LEU A 26 -8.54 -4.26 19.54
N LYS A 27 -7.27 -4.29 19.14
CA LYS A 27 -6.14 -4.22 20.08
C LYS A 27 -6.12 -2.91 20.86
N GLN A 28 -6.33 -1.77 20.19
CA GLN A 28 -6.36 -0.46 20.83
C GLN A 28 -7.54 -0.29 21.80
N SER A 29 -8.64 -1.00 21.57
CA SER A 29 -9.79 -1.01 22.48
C SER A 29 -9.64 -2.00 23.65
N GLY A 30 -8.49 -2.65 23.77
CA GLY A 30 -8.15 -3.51 24.90
C GLY A 30 -8.83 -4.89 24.85
N ILE A 31 -9.37 -5.27 23.69
CA ILE A 31 -9.94 -6.60 23.49
C ILE A 31 -8.80 -7.53 23.08
N PRO A 32 -8.45 -8.55 23.87
CA PRO A 32 -7.46 -9.54 23.47
C PRO A 32 -8.10 -10.41 22.38
N VAL A 33 -7.63 -10.25 21.14
CA VAL A 33 -8.17 -11.03 20.02
C VAL A 33 -7.05 -11.73 19.27
N VAL A 34 -7.29 -13.01 19.00
CA VAL A 34 -6.41 -13.84 18.17
C VAL A 34 -6.72 -13.55 16.70
N TRP A 35 -5.68 -13.35 15.89
CA TRP A 35 -5.78 -13.06 14.46
C TRP A 35 -6.66 -14.08 13.71
N ASP A 36 -6.48 -15.36 13.99
CA ASP A 36 -7.23 -16.45 13.33
C ASP A 36 -8.73 -16.43 13.66
N SER A 37 -9.08 -16.01 14.87
CA SER A 37 -10.49 -15.87 15.28
C SER A 37 -11.16 -14.72 14.54
N ILE A 38 -10.48 -13.57 14.43
CA ILE A 38 -10.97 -12.44 13.61
C ILE A 38 -11.15 -12.87 12.17
N PHE A 39 -10.17 -13.60 11.62
CA PHE A 39 -10.22 -14.05 10.25
C PHE A 39 -11.40 -14.99 9.96
N THR A 40 -11.65 -15.94 10.85
CA THR A 40 -12.80 -16.85 10.75
C THR A 40 -14.12 -16.08 10.80
N ILE A 41 -14.24 -15.12 11.71
CA ILE A 41 -15.44 -14.28 11.85
C ILE A 41 -15.64 -13.41 10.59
N PHE A 42 -14.59 -12.75 10.11
CA PHE A 42 -14.67 -11.91 8.90
C PHE A 42 -15.04 -12.70 7.65
N LYS A 43 -14.52 -13.92 7.51
CA LYS A 43 -14.92 -14.82 6.42
C LYS A 43 -16.40 -15.19 6.49
N GLY A 44 -16.92 -15.42 7.70
CA GLY A 44 -18.35 -15.71 7.90
C GLY A 44 -19.25 -14.49 7.66
N LEU A 45 -18.79 -13.29 7.99
CA LEU A 45 -19.56 -12.05 7.86
C LEU A 45 -19.59 -11.50 6.42
N ASP A 46 -18.50 -11.62 5.66
CA ASP A 46 -18.35 -11.04 4.32
C ASP A 46 -18.00 -12.12 3.28
N LEU A 47 -18.86 -13.13 3.13
CA LEU A 47 -18.68 -14.21 2.14
C LEU A 47 -18.59 -13.66 0.71
N ILE A 48 -19.40 -12.64 0.39
CA ILE A 48 -19.46 -12.01 -0.93
C ILE A 48 -18.18 -11.23 -1.22
N GLY A 49 -17.71 -10.39 -0.29
CA GLY A 49 -16.47 -9.64 -0.46
C GLY A 49 -15.24 -10.53 -0.47
N VAL A 50 -15.23 -11.66 0.26
CA VAL A 50 -14.16 -12.66 0.18
C VAL A 50 -14.15 -13.34 -1.20
N ALA A 51 -15.31 -13.79 -1.67
CA ALA A 51 -15.44 -14.37 -3.01
C ALA A 51 -15.03 -13.36 -4.11
N ASN A 52 -15.45 -12.11 -4.00
CA ASN A 52 -15.10 -11.04 -4.94
C ASN A 52 -13.61 -10.71 -4.92
N ARG A 53 -12.94 -10.69 -3.76
CA ARG A 53 -11.48 -10.50 -3.68
C ARG A 53 -10.73 -11.66 -4.33
N GLN A 54 -11.18 -12.89 -4.10
CA GLN A 54 -10.58 -14.08 -4.72
C GLN A 54 -10.84 -14.12 -6.23
N LEU A 55 -12.02 -13.71 -6.67
CA LEU A 55 -12.35 -13.53 -8.08
C LEU A 55 -11.49 -12.43 -8.70
N HIS A 56 -11.36 -11.25 -8.09
CA HIS A 56 -10.49 -10.17 -8.60
C HIS A 56 -9.03 -10.61 -8.73
N LEU A 57 -8.49 -11.37 -7.76
CA LEU A 57 -7.13 -11.91 -7.88
C LEU A 57 -6.98 -12.90 -9.04
N ARG A 58 -8.06 -13.59 -9.39
CA ARG A 58 -8.08 -14.60 -10.46
C ARG A 58 -8.47 -14.04 -11.85
N THR A 59 -9.30 -12.99 -11.89
CA THR A 59 -9.77 -12.34 -13.13
C THR A 59 -8.94 -11.13 -13.51
N ASN A 60 -8.26 -10.51 -12.55
CA ASN A 60 -7.24 -9.51 -12.80
C ASN A 60 -5.89 -10.04 -12.27
N PRO A 61 -5.33 -11.10 -12.88
CA PRO A 61 -3.91 -11.33 -12.71
C PRO A 61 -3.26 -10.01 -13.13
N ARG A 62 -2.50 -9.38 -12.21
CA ARG A 62 -1.72 -8.17 -12.51
C ARG A 62 -1.14 -8.39 -13.89
N SER A 63 -1.60 -7.55 -14.81
CA SER A 63 -1.56 -7.78 -16.24
C SER A 63 -0.29 -8.53 -16.57
N LEU A 64 -0.42 -9.78 -17.03
CA LEU A 64 0.61 -10.36 -17.87
C LEU A 64 0.54 -9.47 -19.10
N ASP A 65 1.20 -8.32 -19.04
CA ASP A 65 1.39 -7.48 -20.20
C ASP A 65 2.02 -8.45 -21.20
N LEU A 66 1.30 -8.75 -22.28
CA LEU A 66 1.74 -9.65 -23.35
C LEU A 66 2.83 -8.92 -24.12
N VAL A 67 3.93 -8.71 -23.43
CA VAL A 67 5.10 -8.02 -23.93
C VAL A 67 5.90 -9.05 -24.70
N PRO A 68 6.30 -8.75 -25.96
CA PRO A 68 6.94 -9.72 -26.84
C PRO A 68 8.31 -10.20 -26.35
N GLY A 69 8.90 -9.53 -25.34
CA GLY A 69 10.16 -9.91 -24.73
C GLY A 69 10.59 -8.91 -23.65
N PRO A 70 11.72 -9.17 -22.97
CA PRO A 70 12.30 -8.23 -22.02
C PRO A 70 12.65 -6.90 -22.71
N ASP A 71 12.67 -5.82 -21.93
CA ASP A 71 13.11 -4.48 -22.37
C ASP A 71 12.20 -3.78 -23.41
N PHE A 72 10.96 -4.22 -23.53
CA PHE A 72 10.01 -3.63 -24.47
C PHE A 72 9.13 -2.54 -23.82
N VAL A 73 8.67 -2.73 -22.58
CA VAL A 73 7.92 -1.71 -21.82
C VAL A 73 8.40 -1.67 -20.37
N TRP A 74 8.78 -0.49 -19.90
CA TRP A 74 9.21 -0.27 -18.51
C TRP A 74 8.29 0.73 -17.81
N PRO A 75 7.33 0.28 -16.99
CA PRO A 75 6.58 1.15 -16.09
C PRO A 75 7.54 1.79 -15.09
N LEU A 76 7.41 3.11 -15.00
CA LEU A 76 8.11 3.93 -14.03
C LEU A 76 7.12 4.35 -12.93
N ASP A 77 7.47 4.09 -11.68
CA ASP A 77 6.70 4.54 -10.52
C ASP A 77 7.54 5.44 -9.61
N GLY A 78 6.89 6.49 -9.11
CA GLY A 78 7.48 7.48 -8.20
C GLY A 78 7.06 7.20 -6.76
N HIS A 79 8.04 6.90 -5.90
CA HIS A 79 7.78 6.64 -4.49
C HIS A 79 7.93 7.91 -3.63
N HIS A 80 6.81 8.38 -3.08
CA HIS A 80 6.74 9.63 -2.32
C HIS A 80 6.93 9.51 -0.79
N LYS A 81 7.17 8.31 -0.23
CA LYS A 81 7.28 8.15 1.24
C LYS A 81 8.39 8.97 1.88
N LEU A 82 9.48 9.24 1.15
CA LEU A 82 10.61 10.04 1.64
C LEU A 82 10.56 11.50 1.18
N SER A 83 9.47 11.92 0.54
CA SER A 83 9.32 13.30 0.05
C SER A 83 9.34 14.32 1.19
N MET A 84 8.91 13.94 2.40
CA MET A 84 9.00 14.75 3.61
C MET A 84 10.45 15.08 4.03
N TYR A 85 11.40 14.23 3.64
CA TYR A 85 12.84 14.47 3.83
C TYR A 85 13.49 15.12 2.60
N GLY A 86 12.70 15.50 1.59
CA GLY A 86 13.21 16.01 0.33
C GLY A 86 13.89 14.94 -0.52
N ILE A 87 13.53 13.66 -0.38
CA ILE A 87 14.06 12.57 -1.19
C ILE A 87 12.95 12.03 -2.09
N GLU A 88 13.19 12.04 -3.39
CA GLU A 88 12.33 11.48 -4.42
C GLU A 88 12.98 10.19 -4.95
N ILE A 89 12.25 9.08 -4.92
CA ILE A 89 12.71 7.79 -5.45
C ILE A 89 11.87 7.46 -6.68
N TYR A 90 12.52 7.14 -7.79
CA TYR A 90 11.89 6.64 -9.01
C TYR A 90 12.42 5.26 -9.31
N ALA A 91 11.53 4.32 -9.60
CA ALA A 91 11.90 2.94 -9.89
C ALA A 91 11.22 2.47 -11.18
N GLY A 92 11.98 1.73 -12.00
CA GLY A 92 11.51 1.09 -13.22
C GLY A 92 11.58 -0.43 -13.07
N ILE A 93 10.49 -1.11 -13.41
CA ILE A 93 10.39 -2.58 -13.42
C ILE A 93 10.18 -3.01 -14.87
N ASP A 94 10.81 -4.11 -15.28
CA ASP A 94 10.54 -4.72 -16.58
C ASP A 94 9.17 -5.43 -16.55
N THR A 95 8.25 -5.06 -17.47
CA THR A 95 6.91 -5.67 -17.51
C THR A 95 6.88 -7.11 -18.00
N TYR A 96 7.91 -7.53 -18.74
CA TYR A 96 8.02 -8.91 -19.19
C TYR A 96 8.31 -9.86 -18.03
N SER A 97 9.26 -9.51 -17.17
CA SER A 97 9.65 -10.33 -16.03
C SER A 97 8.90 -10.02 -14.74
N GLN A 98 8.46 -8.78 -14.49
CA GLN A 98 7.77 -8.27 -13.28
C GLN A 98 8.43 -8.57 -11.93
N TYR A 99 9.59 -9.24 -11.91
CA TYR A 99 10.33 -9.63 -10.72
C TYR A 99 11.60 -8.81 -10.52
N THR A 100 12.10 -8.16 -11.57
CA THR A 100 13.39 -7.48 -11.54
C THR A 100 13.23 -5.97 -11.63
N LEU A 101 13.71 -5.27 -10.60
CA LEU A 101 13.97 -3.82 -10.65
C LEU A 101 15.17 -3.57 -11.55
N HIS A 102 14.96 -2.94 -12.70
CA HIS A 102 16.05 -2.62 -13.63
C HIS A 102 16.63 -1.22 -13.38
N MET A 103 15.82 -0.29 -12.89
CA MET A 103 16.27 1.09 -12.65
C MET A 103 15.81 1.59 -11.28
N LEU A 104 16.74 2.22 -10.56
CA LEU A 104 16.49 2.93 -9.32
C LEU A 104 17.21 4.29 -9.38
N GLN A 105 16.44 5.36 -9.37
CA GLN A 105 16.97 6.73 -9.31
C GLN A 105 16.53 7.38 -8.00
N VAL A 106 17.50 7.95 -7.28
CA VAL A 106 17.26 8.73 -6.07
C VAL A 106 17.65 10.17 -6.35
N ARG A 107 16.73 11.12 -6.11
CA ARG A 107 16.96 12.55 -6.33
C ARG A 107 16.60 13.35 -5.09
N LEU A 108 17.34 14.44 -4.86
CA LEU A 108 16.91 15.48 -3.92
C LEU A 108 15.76 16.28 -4.54
N SER A 109 14.77 16.61 -3.73
CA SER A 109 13.65 17.43 -4.15
C SER A 109 14.13 18.83 -4.48
N HIS A 110 13.40 19.49 -5.38
CA HIS A 110 13.71 20.85 -5.80
C HIS A 110 13.81 21.82 -4.61
N ASN A 111 12.89 21.67 -3.65
CA ASN A 111 12.86 22.49 -2.44
C ASN A 111 14.09 22.27 -1.55
N MET A 112 14.57 21.03 -1.44
CA MET A 112 15.76 20.71 -0.67
C MET A 112 17.03 21.28 -1.32
N VAL A 113 17.14 21.20 -2.65
CA VAL A 113 18.26 21.80 -3.39
C VAL A 113 18.31 23.32 -3.18
N GLN A 114 17.15 23.99 -3.20
CA GLN A 114 17.08 25.43 -2.90
C GLN A 114 17.44 25.76 -1.44
N ALA A 115 17.04 24.94 -0.47
CA ALA A 115 17.39 25.15 0.92
C ALA A 115 18.91 25.06 1.16
N ILE A 116 19.56 24.09 0.50
CA ILE A 116 21.02 23.92 0.55
C ILE A 116 21.75 25.10 -0.11
N SER A 117 21.29 25.57 -1.26
CA SER A 117 21.93 26.71 -1.92
C SER A 117 21.84 27.98 -1.07
N ARG A 118 20.67 28.26 -0.46
CA ARG A 118 20.47 29.41 0.44
C ARG A 118 21.38 29.36 1.68
N THR A 119 21.55 28.19 2.29
CA THR A 119 22.41 28.02 3.46
C THR A 119 23.91 28.16 3.11
N ARG A 120 24.31 27.84 1.87
CA ARG A 120 25.68 28.05 1.40
C ARG A 120 26.04 29.52 1.16
N HIS A 121 25.10 30.35 0.74
CA HIS A 121 25.32 31.78 0.50
C HIS A 121 25.23 32.65 1.76
N SER A 122 24.82 32.08 2.90
CA SER A 122 24.70 32.77 4.19
C SER A 122 25.95 32.64 5.07
N LYS A 123 27.03 32.03 4.57
CA LYS A 123 28.34 31.95 5.22
C LYS A 123 29.34 32.79 4.44
#